data_AF-A0A4C1WUQ3-F1
#
_entry.id   AF-A0A4C1WUQ3-F1
#
_cell.length_a   1.000
_cell.length_b   1.000
_cell.length_c   1.000
_cell.angle_alpha   90.00
_cell.angle_beta   90.00
_cell.angle_gamma   90.00
#
_symmetry.space_group_name_H-M   'P 1'
#
loop_
_entity.id
_entity.type
_entity.pdbx_description
1 polymer ?
#
loop_
_entity_poly.entity_id
_entity_poly.type
_entity_poly.pdbx_seq_one_letter_code
_entity_poly.pdbx_strand_id
1 'polypeptide(L)'
;MCIDAGCDGRCRPSSRGPVCACDTMLRYVNGSCVDIDECVEENVQCSQHCTNLYRGFRCSCDAGYVSDFAEYLCFAKDGEGLVFLTLRNEIRYYKLKSREEVVLAADAKQARGVTSDGTWVYWVETAQGHQAVMRAELHDVSRTKQVIIALGLEDPGDIAIDWLGGQLYLTDAARGHIAVCRLTGDACAALSDGIKYPRFVTLHPQRGAVLWPTGSSGMSRLDRRSTALSQHIGVK
;
A
#
# COMPACT_ATOMS: atom_id res chain seq x y z
N MET A 1 23.14 -29.75 40.51
CA MET A 1 22.02 -28.80 40.35
C MET A 1 21.16 -29.02 39.10
N CYS A 2 21.60 -29.75 38.06
CA CYS A 2 20.75 -30.15 36.92
C CYS A 2 20.46 -31.66 36.84
N ILE A 3 20.86 -32.43 37.85
CA ILE A 3 20.89 -33.90 37.78
C ILE A 3 19.48 -34.53 37.88
N ASP A 4 18.47 -33.77 38.36
CA ASP A 4 17.09 -34.25 38.51
C ASP A 4 16.04 -33.23 38.04
N ALA A 5 16.40 -32.31 37.15
CA ALA A 5 15.50 -31.22 36.75
C ALA A 5 14.34 -31.66 35.83
N GLY A 6 14.36 -32.89 35.29
CA GLY A 6 13.28 -33.44 34.47
C GLY A 6 12.99 -32.64 33.19
N CYS A 7 14.00 -31.96 32.63
CA CYS A 7 13.83 -31.16 31.42
C CYS A 7 13.81 -32.04 30.17
N ASP A 8 12.82 -31.85 29.30
CA ASP A 8 12.79 -32.38 27.92
C ASP A 8 13.86 -31.71 27.02
N GLY A 9 14.40 -30.56 27.45
CA GLY A 9 15.47 -29.81 26.79
C GLY A 9 16.76 -29.69 27.61
N ARG A 10 17.48 -28.58 27.45
CA ARG A 10 18.72 -28.29 28.20
C ARG A 10 18.40 -27.71 29.57
N CYS A 11 19.12 -28.17 30.59
CA CYS A 11 19.10 -27.53 31.91
C CYS A 11 20.26 -26.53 32.04
N ARG A 12 19.96 -25.30 32.46
CA ARG A 12 20.96 -24.28 32.80
C ARG A 12 20.85 -23.93 34.29
N PRO A 13 21.94 -24.01 35.08
CA PRO A 13 21.91 -23.58 36.48
C PRO A 13 21.70 -22.06 36.57
N SER A 14 20.85 -21.61 37.51
CA SER A 14 20.64 -20.19 37.81
C SER A 14 20.67 -19.94 39.32
N SER A 15 20.80 -18.68 39.74
CA SER A 15 20.77 -18.29 41.16
C SER A 15 19.45 -18.58 41.87
N ARG A 16 18.37 -18.84 41.12
CA ARG A 16 17.04 -19.22 41.65
C ARG A 16 16.71 -20.71 41.47
N GLY A 17 17.67 -21.54 41.04
CA GLY A 17 17.48 -22.96 40.75
C GLY A 17 17.71 -23.34 39.28
N PRO A 18 17.63 -24.63 38.91
CA PRO A 18 17.76 -25.05 37.52
C PRO A 18 16.64 -24.48 36.64
N VAL A 19 17.00 -23.96 35.48
CA VAL A 19 16.06 -23.46 34.46
C VAL A 19 16.12 -24.39 33.25
N CYS A 20 14.97 -24.94 32.85
CA CYS A 20 14.84 -25.68 31.61
C CYS A 20 14.76 -24.69 30.43
N ALA A 21 15.52 -24.96 29.39
CA ALA A 21 15.56 -24.18 28.16
C ALA A 21 15.58 -25.14 26.97
N CYS A 22 14.97 -24.73 25.86
CA CYS A 22 15.01 -25.49 24.62
C CYS A 22 16.17 -25.05 23.74
N ASP A 23 16.46 -25.85 22.71
CA ASP A 23 17.31 -25.39 21.61
C ASP A 23 16.68 -24.19 20.89
N THR A 24 17.47 -23.48 20.09
CA THR A 24 16.97 -22.40 19.23
C THR A 24 15.80 -22.89 18.36
N MET A 25 14.83 -22.00 18.09
CA MET A 25 13.59 -22.28 17.35
C MET A 25 12.59 -23.17 18.09
N LEU A 26 12.79 -23.43 19.39
CA LEU A 26 11.83 -24.15 20.23
C LEU A 26 11.49 -23.32 21.48
N ARG A 27 10.24 -23.41 21.94
CA ARG A 27 9.75 -22.75 23.15
C ARG A 27 9.45 -23.79 24.21
N TYR A 28 9.84 -23.51 25.46
CA TYR A 28 9.52 -24.39 26.58
C TYR A 28 8.08 -24.14 27.04
N VAL A 29 7.20 -25.11 26.84
CA VAL A 29 5.77 -25.04 27.20
C VAL A 29 5.39 -26.29 27.97
N ASN A 30 4.87 -26.11 29.19
CA ASN A 30 4.33 -27.19 30.03
C ASN A 30 5.25 -28.41 30.20
N GLY A 31 6.57 -28.19 30.34
CA GLY A 31 7.51 -29.29 30.57
C GLY A 31 8.19 -29.83 29.31
N SER A 32 7.73 -29.41 28.13
CA SER A 32 8.21 -29.92 26.84
C SER A 32 8.70 -28.82 25.92
N CYS A 33 9.60 -29.18 25.01
CA CYS A 33 10.06 -28.28 23.96
C CYS A 33 9.16 -28.39 22.74
N VAL A 34 8.35 -27.35 22.52
CA VAL A 34 7.47 -27.26 21.37
C VAL A 34 8.09 -26.39 20.28
N ASP A 35 7.76 -26.72 19.04
CA ASP A 35 8.12 -25.92 17.88
C ASP A 35 7.57 -24.49 17.97
N ILE A 36 8.37 -23.51 17.57
CA ILE A 36 7.90 -22.13 17.44
C ILE A 36 7.34 -22.01 16.03
N ASP A 37 6.08 -21.60 15.89
CA ASP A 37 5.52 -21.26 14.59
C ASP A 37 5.85 -19.81 14.26
N GLU A 38 6.96 -19.58 13.55
CA GLU A 38 7.40 -18.21 13.22
C GLU A 38 6.44 -17.46 12.29
N CYS A 39 5.50 -18.17 11.64
CA CYS A 39 4.54 -17.57 10.71
C CYS A 39 3.34 -16.91 11.41
N VAL A 40 3.15 -17.14 12.72
CA VAL A 40 2.07 -16.53 13.52
C VAL A 40 2.60 -15.63 14.64
N GLU A 41 3.91 -15.50 14.79
CA GLU A 41 4.54 -14.58 15.75
C GLU A 41 4.39 -13.12 15.26
N GLU A 42 4.44 -12.15 16.19
CA GLU A 42 4.20 -10.72 15.87
C GLU A 42 5.19 -10.14 14.86
N ASN A 43 6.39 -10.71 14.76
CA ASN A 43 7.45 -10.28 13.84
C ASN A 43 7.85 -11.42 12.89
N VAL A 44 6.93 -11.80 12.01
CA VAL A 44 7.22 -12.76 10.93
C VAL A 44 8.41 -12.24 10.10
N GLN A 45 9.44 -13.07 9.93
CA GLN A 45 10.67 -12.64 9.24
C GLN A 45 10.55 -12.67 7.71
N CYS A 46 9.55 -13.35 7.16
CA CYS A 46 9.32 -13.40 5.73
C CYS A 46 8.66 -12.12 5.19
N SER A 47 9.22 -11.58 4.12
CA SER A 47 8.64 -10.43 3.40
C SER A 47 7.32 -10.72 2.67
N GLN A 48 7.07 -11.98 2.28
CA GLN A 48 5.88 -12.40 1.53
C GLN A 48 5.23 -13.63 2.17
N HIS A 49 5.60 -14.85 1.75
CA HIS A 49 4.97 -16.08 2.24
C HIS A 49 5.86 -16.79 3.25
N CYS A 50 5.25 -17.31 4.32
CA CYS A 50 5.92 -18.07 5.38
C CYS A 50 5.35 -19.49 5.45
N THR A 51 6.22 -20.49 5.58
CA THR A 51 5.86 -21.89 5.86
C THR A 51 6.60 -22.36 7.11
N ASN A 52 5.85 -22.70 8.15
CA ASN A 52 6.41 -23.25 9.38
C ASN A 52 6.97 -24.66 9.15
N LEU A 53 8.13 -24.95 9.74
CA LEU A 53 8.80 -26.25 9.70
C LEU A 53 9.23 -26.63 11.11
N TYR A 54 9.46 -27.92 11.37
CA TYR A 54 10.01 -28.30 12.67
C TYR A 54 11.44 -27.73 12.82
N ARG A 55 11.65 -26.93 13.87
CA ARG A 55 12.88 -26.19 14.18
C ARG A 55 13.22 -25.11 13.14
N GLY A 56 12.21 -24.42 12.62
CA GLY A 56 12.37 -23.16 11.91
C GLY A 56 11.33 -22.95 10.81
N PHE A 57 11.64 -22.14 9.81
CA PHE A 57 10.67 -21.80 8.78
C PHE A 57 11.34 -21.62 7.42
N ARG A 58 10.51 -21.57 6.39
CA ARG A 58 10.92 -21.25 5.03
C ARG A 58 10.07 -20.12 4.48
N CYS A 59 10.72 -19.13 3.89
CA CYS A 59 10.01 -18.11 3.12
C CYS A 59 9.93 -18.50 1.64
N SER A 60 8.90 -18.00 0.96
CA SER A 60 8.79 -18.09 -0.50
C SER A 60 8.24 -16.80 -1.09
N CYS A 61 8.53 -16.59 -2.36
CA CYS A 61 8.18 -15.37 -3.08
C CYS A 61 7.07 -15.62 -4.11
N ASP A 62 6.24 -14.61 -4.33
CA ASP A 62 5.27 -14.55 -5.41
C ASP A 62 5.95 -14.61 -6.79
N ALA A 63 5.17 -15.01 -7.80
CA ALA A 63 5.62 -15.00 -9.18
C ALA A 63 6.15 -13.61 -9.58
N GLY A 64 7.35 -13.58 -10.19
CA GLY A 64 8.03 -12.34 -10.55
C GLY A 64 8.96 -11.78 -9.47
N TYR A 65 9.03 -12.41 -8.30
CA TYR A 65 9.95 -12.07 -7.22
C TYR A 65 11.00 -13.18 -7.00
N VAL A 66 12.17 -12.80 -6.51
CA VAL A 66 13.28 -13.68 -6.16
C VAL A 66 13.76 -13.40 -4.75
N SER A 67 14.20 -14.44 -4.04
CA SER A 67 14.69 -14.32 -2.68
C SER A 67 16.07 -13.65 -2.61
N ASP A 68 16.34 -12.99 -1.50
CA ASP A 68 17.67 -12.50 -1.14
C ASP A 68 18.60 -13.64 -0.69
N PHE A 69 19.87 -13.32 -0.43
CA PHE A 69 20.84 -14.31 0.04
C PHE A 69 20.46 -14.91 1.41
N ALA A 70 19.76 -14.15 2.26
CA ALA A 70 19.30 -14.66 3.55
C ALA A 70 17.95 -15.43 3.46
N GLU A 71 17.35 -15.52 2.27
CA GLU A 71 16.07 -16.19 2.00
C GLU A 71 14.86 -15.67 2.80
N TYR A 72 14.91 -14.42 3.28
CA TYR A 72 13.82 -13.78 4.03
C TYR A 72 13.12 -12.67 3.24
N LEU A 73 13.86 -12.00 2.34
CA LEU A 73 13.37 -10.87 1.55
C LEU A 73 13.12 -11.27 0.10
N CYS A 74 12.02 -10.80 -0.46
CA CYS A 74 11.62 -11.00 -1.85
C CYS A 74 11.78 -9.70 -2.63
N PHE A 75 12.55 -9.74 -3.72
CA PHE A 75 12.77 -8.61 -4.62
C PHE A 75 12.17 -8.86 -5.98
N ALA A 76 11.60 -7.82 -6.60
CA ALA A 76 11.12 -7.91 -7.97
C ALA A 76 12.30 -8.25 -8.91
N LYS A 77 12.15 -9.35 -9.65
CA LYS A 77 13.15 -9.87 -10.58
C LYS A 77 13.54 -8.83 -11.62
N ASP A 78 12.53 -8.18 -12.18
CA ASP A 78 12.64 -7.22 -13.28
C ASP A 78 11.94 -5.90 -12.92
N GLY A 79 12.17 -4.88 -13.74
CA GLY A 79 11.58 -3.55 -13.57
C GLY A 79 12.30 -2.69 -12.53
N GLU A 80 11.83 -1.45 -12.40
CA GLU A 80 12.41 -0.45 -11.51
C GLU A 80 11.30 0.27 -10.75
N GLY A 81 11.41 0.28 -9.43
CA GLY A 81 10.47 0.99 -8.57
C GLY A 81 10.63 2.49 -8.74
N LEU A 82 9.50 3.19 -8.91
CA LEU A 82 9.42 4.64 -9.02
C LEU A 82 8.75 5.23 -7.78
N VAL A 83 9.31 6.31 -7.25
CA VAL A 83 8.70 7.10 -6.18
C VAL A 83 8.32 8.46 -6.75
N PHE A 84 7.02 8.72 -6.89
CA PHE A 84 6.51 10.01 -7.34
C PHE A 84 6.47 11.01 -6.19
N LEU A 85 6.85 12.25 -6.47
CA LEU A 85 6.89 13.35 -5.52
C LEU A 85 6.21 14.57 -6.15
N THR A 86 5.21 15.10 -5.46
CA THR A 86 4.60 16.38 -5.81
C THR A 86 5.24 17.49 -5.00
N LEU A 87 5.79 18.46 -5.70
CA LEU A 87 6.18 19.76 -5.17
C LEU A 87 5.09 20.77 -5.54
N ARG A 88 5.21 22.01 -5.07
CA ARG A 88 4.17 23.03 -5.36
C ARG A 88 3.96 23.23 -6.86
N ASN A 89 5.02 23.35 -7.66
CA ASN A 89 4.91 23.63 -9.10
C ASN A 89 5.56 22.56 -9.99
N GLU A 90 6.02 21.47 -9.40
CA GLU A 90 6.72 20.41 -10.12
C GLU A 90 6.24 19.04 -9.66
N ILE A 91 6.28 18.07 -10.56
CA ILE A 91 6.13 16.66 -10.25
C ILE A 91 7.41 15.97 -10.68
N ARG A 92 7.94 15.13 -9.80
CA ARG A 92 9.15 14.37 -10.05
C ARG A 92 8.90 12.90 -9.77
N TYR A 93 9.74 12.04 -10.32
CA TYR A 93 9.86 10.69 -9.80
C TYR A 93 11.33 10.30 -9.62
N TYR A 94 11.56 9.48 -8.61
CA TYR A 94 12.87 8.92 -8.30
C TYR A 94 12.89 7.44 -8.63
N LYS A 95 13.91 7.02 -9.37
CA LYS A 95 14.16 5.64 -9.74
C LYS A 95 15.00 4.95 -8.67
N LEU A 96 14.46 3.93 -8.02
CA LEU A 96 15.08 3.33 -6.83
C LEU A 96 16.36 2.53 -7.12
N LYS A 97 16.47 1.88 -8.29
CA LYS A 97 17.62 1.03 -8.62
C LYS A 97 18.79 1.85 -9.20
N SER A 98 18.50 2.66 -10.21
CA SER A 98 19.46 3.54 -10.91
C SER A 98 19.80 4.81 -10.12
N ARG A 99 19.01 5.14 -9.10
CA ARG A 99 19.17 6.33 -8.25
C ARG A 99 19.09 7.64 -9.01
N GLU A 100 18.31 7.65 -10.08
CA GLU A 100 18.10 8.80 -10.95
C GLU A 100 16.81 9.53 -10.56
N GLU A 101 16.89 10.87 -10.53
CA GLU A 101 15.73 11.74 -10.34
C GLU A 101 15.32 12.34 -11.69
N VAL A 102 14.02 12.27 -12.00
CA VAL A 102 13.45 12.79 -13.25
C VAL A 102 12.38 13.82 -12.94
N VAL A 103 12.46 14.99 -13.56
CA VAL A 103 11.40 15.99 -13.54
C VAL A 103 10.34 15.59 -14.57
N LEU A 104 9.16 15.22 -14.09
CA LEU A 104 8.05 14.74 -14.90
C LEU A 104 7.21 15.89 -15.46
N ALA A 105 6.91 16.89 -14.63
CA ALA A 105 6.20 18.10 -15.02
C ALA A 105 6.80 19.29 -14.28
N ALA A 106 7.21 20.35 -15.00
CA ALA A 106 7.81 21.55 -14.41
C ALA A 106 6.82 22.74 -14.29
N ASP A 107 5.61 22.57 -14.80
CA ASP A 107 4.57 23.59 -14.94
C ASP A 107 3.27 23.18 -14.21
N ALA A 108 3.38 22.30 -13.22
CA ALA A 108 2.23 21.84 -12.46
C ALA A 108 1.66 22.98 -11.60
N LYS A 109 0.34 23.04 -11.44
CA LYS A 109 -0.31 24.13 -10.71
C LYS A 109 -0.74 23.70 -9.31
N GLN A 110 0.12 23.88 -8.31
CA GLN A 110 -0.15 23.43 -6.93
C GLN A 110 -0.51 21.94 -6.89
N ALA A 111 0.41 21.10 -7.36
CA ALA A 111 0.20 19.66 -7.42
C ALA A 111 0.01 19.06 -6.01
N ARG A 112 -0.94 18.12 -5.88
CA ARG A 112 -1.22 17.41 -4.61
C ARG A 112 -1.08 15.90 -4.75
N GLY A 113 -2.18 15.15 -4.89
CA GLY A 113 -2.14 13.71 -5.13
C GLY A 113 -1.54 13.38 -6.49
N VAL A 114 -0.77 12.30 -6.58
CA VAL A 114 -0.20 11.75 -7.81
C VAL A 114 -0.23 10.23 -7.79
N THR A 115 -0.54 9.61 -8.92
CA THR A 115 -0.53 8.15 -9.08
C THR A 115 -0.30 7.76 -10.53
N SER A 116 0.09 6.51 -10.78
CA SER A 116 0.41 6.02 -12.13
C SER A 116 0.04 4.54 -12.30
N ASP A 117 -0.42 4.18 -13.50
CA ASP A 117 -0.64 2.79 -13.93
C ASP A 117 0.56 2.21 -14.71
N GLY A 118 1.66 2.95 -14.79
CA GLY A 118 2.86 2.61 -15.56
C GLY A 118 2.85 3.10 -17.01
N THR A 119 1.69 3.47 -17.57
CA THR A 119 1.58 4.09 -18.91
C THR A 119 1.23 5.57 -18.79
N TRP A 120 0.27 5.87 -17.93
CA TRP A 120 -0.23 7.21 -17.64
C TRP A 120 0.13 7.60 -16.21
N VAL A 121 0.34 8.90 -16.02
CA VAL A 121 0.40 9.56 -14.73
C VAL A 121 -0.83 10.44 -14.57
N TYR A 122 -1.38 10.45 -13.36
CA TYR A 122 -2.54 11.22 -12.96
C TYR A 122 -2.14 12.08 -11.77
N TRP A 123 -2.61 13.33 -11.72
CA TRP A 123 -2.37 14.20 -10.57
C TRP A 123 -3.49 15.21 -10.36
N VAL A 124 -3.54 15.76 -9.16
CA VAL A 124 -4.48 16.84 -8.78
C VAL A 124 -3.77 18.18 -8.79
N GLU A 125 -4.40 19.19 -9.40
CA GLU A 125 -3.99 20.60 -9.34
C GLU A 125 -5.05 21.43 -8.60
N THR A 126 -4.63 22.31 -7.69
CA THR A 126 -5.53 23.10 -6.82
C THR A 126 -5.19 24.58 -6.77
N ALA A 127 -4.64 25.13 -7.84
CA ALA A 127 -4.37 26.57 -7.89
C ALA A 127 -5.67 27.39 -7.84
N GLN A 128 -5.56 28.67 -7.47
CA GLN A 128 -6.72 29.55 -7.35
C GLN A 128 -7.49 29.63 -8.69
N GLY A 129 -8.77 29.25 -8.67
CA GLY A 129 -9.62 29.21 -9.86
C GLY A 129 -9.29 28.06 -10.84
N HIS A 130 -8.46 27.11 -10.43
CA HIS A 130 -8.07 25.94 -11.21
C HIS A 130 -7.99 24.70 -10.31
N GLN A 131 -9.12 24.02 -10.19
CA GLN A 131 -9.24 22.71 -9.56
C GLN A 131 -9.44 21.67 -10.66
N ALA A 132 -8.47 20.78 -10.82
CA ALA A 132 -8.50 19.79 -11.88
C ALA A 132 -7.80 18.50 -11.51
N VAL A 133 -8.29 17.39 -12.07
CA VAL A 133 -7.51 16.16 -12.21
C VAL A 133 -6.93 16.14 -13.61
N MET A 134 -5.62 16.00 -13.66
CA MET A 134 -4.80 15.99 -14.85
C MET A 134 -4.37 14.56 -15.17
N ARG A 135 -4.11 14.30 -16.46
CA ARG A 135 -3.54 13.04 -16.94
C ARG A 135 -2.52 13.32 -18.03
N ALA A 136 -1.44 12.54 -18.10
CA ALA A 136 -0.49 12.58 -19.20
C ALA A 136 0.22 11.22 -19.36
N GLU A 137 0.75 10.94 -20.54
CA GLU A 137 1.55 9.75 -20.77
C GLU A 137 2.90 9.90 -20.04
N LEU A 138 3.33 8.86 -19.31
CA LEU A 138 4.45 8.94 -18.36
C LEU A 138 5.76 9.39 -19.03
N HIS A 139 5.95 9.05 -20.30
CA HIS A 139 7.16 9.35 -21.06
C HIS A 139 7.03 10.56 -22.00
N ASP A 140 5.87 11.23 -22.03
CA ASP A 140 5.61 12.33 -22.97
C ASP A 140 4.65 13.39 -22.41
N VAL A 141 4.88 13.79 -21.16
CA VAL A 141 3.98 14.72 -20.44
C VAL A 141 3.77 16.02 -21.19
N SER A 142 4.84 16.60 -21.75
CA SER A 142 4.80 17.89 -22.45
C SER A 142 3.84 17.93 -23.64
N ARG A 143 3.58 16.79 -24.30
CA ARG A 143 2.69 16.71 -25.48
C ARG A 143 1.34 16.07 -25.19
N THR A 144 1.23 15.29 -24.11
CA THR A 144 0.03 14.48 -23.82
C THR A 144 -0.77 14.95 -22.60
N LYS A 145 -0.33 16.03 -21.93
CA LYS A 145 -1.02 16.62 -20.77
C LYS A 145 -2.44 17.05 -21.14
N GLN A 146 -3.40 16.52 -20.38
CA GLN A 146 -4.83 16.76 -20.55
C GLN A 146 -5.53 16.94 -19.19
N VAL A 147 -6.59 17.74 -19.19
CA VAL A 147 -7.52 17.86 -18.06
C VAL A 147 -8.60 16.79 -18.22
N ILE A 148 -8.76 15.89 -17.24
CA ILE A 148 -9.78 14.84 -17.29
C ILE A 148 -11.00 15.13 -16.40
N ILE A 149 -10.82 15.88 -15.32
CA ILE A 149 -11.92 16.29 -14.44
C ILE A 149 -11.67 17.75 -14.08
N ALA A 150 -12.62 18.64 -14.36
CA ALA A 150 -12.55 20.07 -14.02
C ALA A 150 -13.82 20.61 -13.35
N LEU A 151 -14.90 19.83 -13.39
CA LEU A 151 -16.19 20.21 -12.85
C LEU A 151 -16.46 19.44 -11.57
N GLY A 152 -17.15 20.08 -10.63
CA GLY A 152 -17.53 19.41 -9.39
C GLY A 152 -16.38 19.24 -8.39
N LEU A 153 -15.31 20.04 -8.50
CA LEU A 153 -14.19 20.05 -7.57
C LEU A 153 -14.17 21.36 -6.79
N GLU A 154 -13.87 21.29 -5.50
CA GLU A 154 -13.74 22.46 -4.62
C GLU A 154 -12.39 22.50 -3.90
N ASP A 155 -12.05 21.44 -3.15
CA ASP A 155 -10.72 21.26 -2.54
C ASP A 155 -10.24 19.81 -2.73
N PRO A 156 -9.94 19.38 -3.96
CA PRO A 156 -9.53 18.00 -4.22
C PRO A 156 -8.18 17.69 -3.55
N GLY A 157 -8.09 16.53 -2.93
CA GLY A 157 -6.93 16.07 -2.18
C GLY A 157 -6.08 15.07 -2.94
N ASP A 158 -6.13 13.84 -2.48
CA ASP A 158 -5.42 12.69 -3.02
C ASP A 158 -6.25 11.89 -4.04
N ILE A 159 -5.55 11.10 -4.85
CA ILE A 159 -6.11 10.20 -5.86
C ILE A 159 -5.51 8.80 -5.77
N ALA A 160 -6.33 7.79 -6.06
CA ALA A 160 -5.89 6.42 -6.20
C ALA A 160 -6.55 5.77 -7.41
N ILE A 161 -5.85 4.86 -8.09
CA ILE A 161 -6.38 4.19 -9.28
C ILE A 161 -6.54 2.69 -9.05
N ASP A 162 -7.64 2.14 -9.56
CA ASP A 162 -7.79 0.71 -9.78
C ASP A 162 -7.39 0.40 -11.22
N TRP A 163 -6.16 -0.06 -11.41
CA TRP A 163 -5.62 -0.44 -12.72
C TRP A 163 -6.25 -1.72 -13.28
N LEU A 164 -6.86 -2.57 -12.45
CA LEU A 164 -7.58 -3.76 -12.92
C LEU A 164 -8.97 -3.38 -13.45
N GLY A 165 -9.65 -2.47 -12.74
CA GLY A 165 -11.02 -2.05 -13.02
C GLY A 165 -11.16 -0.77 -13.86
N GLY A 166 -10.05 -0.08 -14.19
CA GLY A 166 -10.06 1.12 -15.02
C GLY A 166 -10.73 2.33 -14.36
N GLN A 167 -10.56 2.50 -13.04
CA GLN A 167 -11.22 3.55 -12.25
C GLN A 167 -10.23 4.43 -11.51
N LEU A 168 -10.62 5.69 -11.28
CA LEU A 168 -9.93 6.68 -10.47
C LEU A 168 -10.81 7.05 -9.27
N TYR A 169 -10.22 7.08 -8.10
CA TYR A 169 -10.83 7.49 -6.85
C TYR A 169 -10.21 8.81 -6.42
N LEU A 170 -11.04 9.78 -6.05
CA LEU A 170 -10.62 11.13 -5.71
C LEU A 170 -11.26 11.55 -4.39
N THR A 171 -10.49 12.18 -3.53
CA THR A 171 -11.02 12.86 -2.34
C THR A 171 -11.30 14.32 -2.64
N ASP A 172 -12.41 14.87 -2.13
CA ASP A 172 -12.66 16.31 -2.08
C ASP A 172 -12.92 16.75 -0.64
N ALA A 173 -11.97 17.50 -0.09
CA ALA A 173 -11.94 17.83 1.32
C ALA A 173 -13.02 18.85 1.70
N ALA A 174 -13.29 19.83 0.82
CA ALA A 174 -14.31 20.86 1.06
C ALA A 174 -15.72 20.29 0.89
N ARG A 175 -15.93 19.40 -0.08
CA ARG A 175 -17.22 18.73 -0.28
C ARG A 175 -17.46 17.56 0.65
N GLY A 176 -16.42 17.05 1.32
CA GLY A 176 -16.55 15.98 2.29
C GLY A 176 -16.93 14.63 1.68
N HIS A 177 -16.46 14.31 0.48
CA HIS A 177 -16.78 13.05 -0.17
C HIS A 177 -15.59 12.41 -0.88
N ILE A 178 -15.73 11.11 -1.16
CA ILE A 178 -14.86 10.36 -2.07
C ILE A 178 -15.67 10.11 -3.34
N ALA A 179 -15.12 10.47 -4.49
CA ALA A 179 -15.70 10.22 -5.80
C ALA A 179 -14.99 9.04 -6.47
N VAL A 180 -15.72 8.33 -7.33
CA VAL A 180 -15.19 7.33 -8.25
C VAL A 180 -15.50 7.76 -9.68
N CYS A 181 -14.51 7.69 -10.56
CA CYS A 181 -14.60 8.07 -11.96
C CYS A 181 -13.96 7.00 -12.85
N ARG A 182 -14.30 6.99 -14.14
CA ARG A 182 -13.47 6.30 -15.14
C ARG A 182 -12.11 7.00 -15.28
N LEU A 183 -11.07 6.27 -15.67
CA LEU A 183 -9.74 6.86 -15.93
C LEU A 183 -9.74 7.95 -17.02
N THR A 184 -10.76 7.98 -17.88
CA THR A 184 -11.03 9.01 -18.89
C THR A 184 -11.68 10.27 -18.33
N GLY A 185 -12.28 10.23 -17.14
CA GLY A 185 -12.97 11.36 -16.51
C GLY A 185 -14.35 11.68 -17.06
N ASP A 186 -14.85 10.90 -18.04
CA ASP A 186 -16.15 11.09 -18.71
C ASP A 186 -17.36 10.69 -17.85
N ALA A 187 -17.16 9.90 -16.80
CA ALA A 187 -18.21 9.46 -15.89
C ALA A 187 -17.67 9.41 -14.46
N CYS A 188 -18.41 10.03 -13.54
CA CYS A 188 -18.07 10.12 -12.12
C CYS A 188 -19.34 9.97 -11.25
N ALA A 189 -19.19 9.40 -10.05
CA ALA A 189 -20.22 9.42 -9.01
C ALA A 189 -19.59 9.60 -7.63
N ALA A 190 -20.35 10.18 -6.70
CA ALA A 190 -20.03 10.14 -5.29
C ALA A 190 -20.11 8.69 -4.78
N LEU A 191 -19.05 8.23 -4.14
CA LEU A 191 -18.96 6.90 -3.56
C LEU A 191 -19.35 6.91 -2.07
N SER A 192 -18.96 7.96 -1.36
CA SER A 192 -19.23 8.13 0.07
C SER A 192 -19.24 9.61 0.40
N ASP A 193 -20.29 10.10 1.06
CA ASP A 193 -20.54 11.50 1.40
C ASP A 193 -20.50 11.73 2.92
N GLY A 194 -20.40 12.98 3.34
CA GLY A 194 -20.44 13.37 4.76
C GLY A 194 -19.16 13.01 5.53
N ILE A 195 -18.08 12.69 4.83
CA ILE A 195 -16.77 12.45 5.43
C ILE A 195 -16.20 13.80 5.86
N LYS A 196 -15.77 13.90 7.12
CA LYS A 196 -15.15 15.12 7.62
C LYS A 196 -13.74 15.26 7.03
N TYR A 197 -13.64 16.11 6.01
CA TYR A 197 -12.38 16.58 5.44
C TYR A 197 -11.45 15.44 4.92
N PRO A 198 -11.93 14.59 3.97
CA PRO A 198 -11.14 13.51 3.41
C PRO A 198 -9.98 14.07 2.59
N ARG A 199 -8.74 13.71 2.96
CA ARG A 199 -7.54 14.18 2.26
C ARG A 199 -6.80 13.09 1.50
N PHE A 200 -6.89 11.84 1.96
CA PHE A 200 -6.12 10.72 1.44
C PHE A 200 -7.04 9.55 1.11
N VAL A 201 -6.74 8.82 0.06
CA VAL A 201 -7.47 7.60 -0.32
C VAL A 201 -6.49 6.58 -0.87
N THR A 202 -6.68 5.32 -0.52
CA THR A 202 -5.93 4.21 -1.11
C THR A 202 -6.85 3.04 -1.39
N LEU A 203 -6.37 2.08 -2.16
CA LEU A 203 -7.17 0.98 -2.69
C LEU A 203 -6.48 -0.34 -2.40
N HIS A 204 -7.30 -1.38 -2.21
CA HIS A 204 -6.88 -2.76 -2.39
C HIS A 204 -7.65 -3.34 -3.58
N PRO A 205 -7.14 -3.20 -4.82
CA PRO A 205 -7.88 -3.58 -6.03
C PRO A 205 -8.41 -5.01 -6.02
N GLN A 206 -7.54 -5.99 -5.69
CA GLN A 206 -7.89 -7.42 -5.67
C GLN A 206 -9.01 -7.78 -4.68
N ARG A 207 -9.05 -7.13 -3.51
CA ARG A 207 -10.10 -7.33 -2.50
C ARG A 207 -11.30 -6.42 -2.72
N GLY A 208 -11.22 -5.50 -3.67
CA GLY A 208 -12.26 -4.53 -3.94
C GLY A 208 -12.49 -3.55 -2.78
N ALA A 209 -11.46 -3.18 -2.02
CA ALA A 209 -11.62 -2.28 -0.88
C ALA A 209 -11.08 -0.87 -1.18
N VAL A 210 -11.79 0.15 -0.69
CA VAL A 210 -11.38 1.56 -0.67
C VAL A 210 -11.13 1.94 0.78
N LEU A 211 -10.00 2.59 1.04
CA LEU A 211 -9.52 2.92 2.38
C LEU A 211 -9.20 4.41 2.48
N TRP A 212 -9.57 5.03 3.60
CA TRP A 212 -9.22 6.42 3.89
C TRP A 212 -9.06 6.65 5.40
N PRO A 213 -8.17 7.54 5.81
CA PRO A 213 -8.00 7.86 7.22
C PRO A 213 -9.21 8.63 7.75
N THR A 214 -9.59 8.31 8.98
CA THR A 214 -10.56 9.08 9.77
C THR A 214 -9.82 9.90 10.82
N GLY A 215 -10.38 11.05 11.19
CA GLY A 215 -9.76 11.96 12.17
C GLY A 215 -9.49 11.34 13.55
N SER A 216 -10.06 10.17 13.87
CA SER A 216 -9.86 9.42 15.12
C SER A 216 -8.85 8.28 14.98
N SER A 217 -7.66 8.54 14.40
CA SER A 217 -6.56 7.56 14.25
C SER A 217 -6.92 6.21 13.59
N GLY A 218 -8.14 6.08 13.05
CA GLY A 218 -8.69 4.85 12.50
C GLY A 218 -8.72 4.92 10.98
N MET A 219 -8.72 3.76 10.35
CA MET A 219 -8.92 3.63 8.91
C MET A 219 -10.36 3.24 8.64
N SER A 220 -11.06 3.98 7.78
CA SER A 220 -12.34 3.54 7.23
C SER A 220 -12.10 2.64 6.03
N ARG A 221 -13.01 1.68 5.84
CA ARG A 221 -13.01 0.76 4.71
C ARG A 221 -14.40 0.70 4.08
N LEU A 222 -14.45 0.72 2.76
CA LEU A 222 -15.63 0.44 1.97
C LEU A 222 -15.34 -0.68 0.98
N ASP A 223 -16.19 -1.69 0.95
CA ASP A 223 -16.11 -2.75 -0.06
C ASP A 223 -16.92 -2.34 -1.31
N ARG A 224 -16.27 -2.32 -2.47
CA ARG A 224 -16.86 -1.90 -3.76
C ARG A 224 -17.99 -2.81 -4.24
N ARG A 225 -18.00 -4.06 -3.76
CA ARG A 225 -19.04 -5.04 -4.08
C ARG A 225 -20.35 -4.77 -3.34
N SER A 226 -20.33 -3.97 -2.28
CA SER A 226 -21.53 -3.66 -1.49
C SER A 226 -22.21 -2.34 -1.88
N THR A 227 -21.66 -1.56 -2.81
CA THR A 227 -22.25 -0.28 -3.24
C THR A 227 -23.04 -0.40 -4.53
N ALA A 228 -24.35 -0.12 -4.47
CA ALA A 228 -25.25 -0.08 -5.63
C ALA A 228 -24.82 0.93 -6.72
N LEU A 229 -24.06 1.97 -6.33
CA LEU A 229 -23.55 3.01 -7.23
C LEU A 229 -22.41 2.55 -8.16
N SER A 230 -21.68 1.49 -7.78
CA SER A 230 -20.60 0.94 -8.61
C SER A 230 -21.13 0.31 -9.91
N GLN A 231 -22.36 -0.21 -9.88
CA GLN A 231 -23.02 -0.82 -11.04
C GLN A 231 -23.39 0.19 -12.14
N HIS A 232 -23.59 1.46 -11.80
CA HIS A 232 -23.99 2.49 -12.78
C HIS A 232 -22.84 3.06 -13.62
N ILE A 233 -21.59 2.93 -13.16
CA ILE A 233 -20.40 3.40 -13.90
C ILE A 233 -19.68 2.25 -14.63
N GLY A 234 -20.09 1.00 -14.36
CA GLY A 234 -19.45 -0.20 -14.90
C GLY A 234 -18.24 -0.65 -14.07
N VAL A 235 -18.26 -0.40 -12.76
CA VAL A 235 -17.27 -0.91 -11.82
C VAL A 235 -17.48 -2.43 -11.71
N LYS A 236 -16.56 -3.21 -12.28
CA LYS A 236 -16.53 -4.67 -12.15
C LYS A 236 -15.85 -5.12 -10.86
#